data_AF-A0A9P1MUQ2-F1
#
_entry.id   AF-A0A9P1MUQ2-F1
#
_cell.length_a   1.000
_cell.length_b   1.000
_cell.length_c   1.000
_cell.angle_alpha   90.00
_cell.angle_beta   90.00
_cell.angle_gamma   90.00
#
_symmetry.space_group_name_H-M   'P 1'
#
loop_
_entity.id
_entity.type
_entity.pdbx_description
1 polymer ?
#
loop_
_entity_poly.entity_id
_entity_poly.type
_entity_poly.pdbx_seq_one_letter_code
_entity_poly.pdbx_strand_id
1 'polypeptide(L)'
;MSLFRVIDWFTLTIPYASTMLEMEIYNDRHQIITGGEDGQIAVFDPGNEDQQNIHVLTYATYHPILQMEHGDFLASVPNVLAILSPDRLAYFKIQRDFSSTVNHYALIECFASIESTLASEKLELADYPTIIIEKPIE
;
A
#
# COMPACT_ATOMS: atom_id res chain seq x y z
N MET A 1 23.78 -13.45 28.79
CA MET A 1 24.17 -12.88 27.48
C MET A 1 23.32 -13.56 26.41
N SER A 2 22.68 -12.82 25.51
CA SER A 2 21.85 -13.41 24.45
C SER A 2 22.75 -14.04 23.38
N LEU A 3 22.48 -15.30 23.03
CA LEU A 3 23.14 -16.02 21.93
C LEU A 3 22.70 -15.49 20.55
N PHE A 4 21.51 -14.88 20.50
CA PHE A 4 20.95 -14.30 19.29
C PHE A 4 21.06 -12.77 19.34
N ARG A 5 21.66 -12.20 18.30
CA ARG A 5 21.71 -10.76 18.06
C ARG A 5 21.11 -10.49 16.69
N VAL A 6 20.27 -9.45 16.60
CA VAL A 6 19.91 -8.89 15.31
C VAL A 6 21.16 -8.21 14.74
N ILE A 7 21.48 -8.51 13.49
CA ILE A 7 22.56 -7.85 12.75
C ILE A 7 21.89 -6.84 11.85
N ASP A 8 21.86 -5.59 12.31
CA ASP A 8 21.31 -4.49 11.52
C ASP A 8 22.34 -4.11 10.45
N TRP A 9 21.93 -4.21 9.18
CA TRP A 9 22.70 -3.73 8.03
C TRP A 9 22.06 -2.47 7.42
N PHE A 10 20.79 -2.20 7.76
CA PHE A 10 20.05 -1.01 7.35
C PHE A 10 19.02 -0.63 8.41
N THR A 11 18.92 0.66 8.72
CA THR A 11 17.90 1.22 9.62
C THR A 11 17.47 2.58 9.10
N LEU A 12 16.16 2.84 9.09
CA LEU A 12 15.59 4.13 8.74
C LEU A 12 14.42 4.45 9.65
N THR A 13 14.35 5.70 10.11
CA THR A 13 13.19 6.22 10.85
C THR A 13 12.27 6.94 9.89
N ILE A 14 11.04 6.46 9.77
CA ILE A 14 10.02 7.03 8.90
C ILE A 14 8.92 7.63 9.79
N PRO A 15 8.73 8.96 9.80
CA PRO A 15 7.70 9.58 10.62
C PRO A 15 6.32 9.19 10.09
N TYR A 16 5.35 9.07 11.00
CA TYR A 16 3.93 8.80 10.70
C TYR A 16 3.64 7.49 9.95
N ALA A 17 4.62 6.61 9.76
CA ALA A 17 4.41 5.31 9.12
C ALA A 17 3.41 4.47 9.94
N SER A 18 2.30 4.11 9.31
CA SER A 18 1.23 3.28 9.88
C SER A 18 1.27 1.86 9.35
N THR A 19 1.73 1.67 8.12
CA THR A 19 1.74 0.39 7.42
C THR A 19 2.99 0.23 6.56
N MET A 20 3.42 -1.02 6.38
CA MET A 20 4.52 -1.37 5.50
C MET A 20 4.21 -2.66 4.73
N LEU A 21 4.73 -2.74 3.52
CA LEU A 21 4.75 -3.98 2.75
C LEU A 21 6.03 -4.08 1.92
N GLU A 22 6.26 -5.28 1.40
CA GLU A 22 7.33 -5.57 0.46
C GLU A 22 6.70 -5.84 -0.91
N MET A 23 7.27 -5.28 -1.97
CA MET A 23 6.81 -5.51 -3.34
C MET A 23 7.99 -5.47 -4.30
N GLU A 24 7.97 -6.33 -5.31
CA GLU A 24 8.90 -6.28 -6.43
C GLU A 24 8.44 -5.20 -7.43
N ILE A 25 9.20 -4.12 -7.54
CA ILE A 25 8.89 -2.97 -8.41
C ILE A 25 9.88 -2.90 -9.57
N TYR A 26 11.17 -3.08 -9.30
CA TYR A 26 12.20 -2.98 -10.33
C TYR A 26 13.46 -3.82 -10.04
N ASN A 27 14.17 -4.15 -11.13
CA ASN A 27 15.40 -4.93 -11.14
C ASN A 27 15.28 -6.32 -10.49
N ASP A 28 14.09 -6.93 -10.52
CA ASP A 28 13.80 -8.22 -9.88
C ASP A 28 14.19 -8.24 -8.38
N ARG A 29 14.09 -7.06 -7.74
CA ARG A 29 14.36 -6.88 -6.31
C ARG A 29 13.11 -6.45 -5.60
N HIS A 30 13.00 -6.88 -4.36
CA HIS A 30 11.97 -6.42 -3.45
C HIS A 30 12.33 -5.06 -2.86
N GLN A 31 11.38 -4.13 -2.91
CA GLN A 31 11.45 -2.83 -2.27
C GLN A 31 10.50 -2.77 -1.08
N ILE A 32 10.85 -1.94 -0.11
CA ILE A 32 10.03 -1.66 1.06
C ILE A 32 9.14 -0.47 0.72
N ILE A 33 7.82 -0.65 0.84
CA ILE A 33 6.84 0.42 0.68
C ILE A 33 6.27 0.74 2.06
N THR A 34 6.22 2.01 2.42
CA THR A 34 5.58 2.47 3.65
C THR A 34 4.48 3.45 3.34
N GLY A 35 3.36 3.34 4.05
CA GLY A 35 2.25 4.28 4.04
C GLY A 35 2.12 4.93 5.41
N GLY A 36 1.83 6.23 5.43
CA GLY A 36 1.67 7.00 6.65
C GLY A 36 0.25 7.48 6.91
N GLU A 37 -0.03 7.80 8.17
CA GLU A 37 -1.27 8.49 8.58
C GLU A 37 -1.35 9.92 8.00
N ASP A 38 -0.21 10.47 7.61
CA ASP A 38 -0.09 11.76 6.89
C ASP A 38 -0.42 11.66 5.39
N GLY A 39 -0.76 10.46 4.90
CA GLY A 39 -1.08 10.20 3.51
C GLY A 39 0.13 10.20 2.58
N GLN A 40 1.34 10.02 3.12
CA GLN A 40 2.53 9.82 2.32
C GLN A 40 2.79 8.34 2.08
N ILE A 41 3.11 8.01 0.83
CA ILE A 41 3.70 6.74 0.43
C ILE A 41 5.16 6.98 0.13
N ALA A 42 6.03 6.17 0.68
CA ALA A 42 7.45 6.17 0.34
C ALA A 42 7.90 4.76 -0.05
N VAL A 43 8.75 4.67 -1.07
CA VAL A 43 9.35 3.43 -1.54
C VAL A 43 10.85 3.50 -1.34
N PHE A 44 11.40 2.44 -0.73
CA PHE A 44 12.81 2.34 -0.38
C PHE A 44 13.42 1.08 -0.99
N ASP A 45 14.64 1.22 -1.51
CA ASP A 45 15.48 0.11 -1.96
C ASP A 45 16.82 0.16 -1.21
N PRO A 46 16.90 -0.48 -0.03
CA PRO A 46 18.12 -0.47 0.78
C PRO A 46 19.27 -1.26 0.14
N GLY A 47 18.99 -2.13 -0.83
CA GLY A 47 19.99 -2.91 -1.57
C GLY A 47 20.59 -2.17 -2.77
N ASN A 48 20.16 -0.94 -3.04
CA ASN A 48 20.67 -0.13 -4.15
C ASN A 48 21.98 0.61 -3.77
N GLU A 49 23.06 -0.15 -3.61
CA GLU A 49 24.37 0.38 -3.24
C GLU A 49 24.96 1.35 -4.29
N ASP A 50 24.60 1.15 -5.57
CA ASP A 50 25.17 1.90 -6.70
C ASP A 50 24.70 3.36 -6.80
N GLN A 51 23.52 3.70 -6.26
CA GLN A 51 22.90 5.02 -6.49
C GLN A 51 22.97 5.98 -5.30
N GLN A 52 23.51 5.57 -4.14
CA GLN A 52 23.51 6.34 -2.88
C GLN A 52 22.13 6.83 -2.39
N ASN A 53 21.07 6.56 -3.15
CA ASN A 53 19.72 7.01 -2.87
C ASN A 53 18.85 5.78 -2.64
N ILE A 54 18.68 5.46 -1.36
CA ILE A 54 17.77 4.41 -0.89
C ILE A 54 16.32 4.77 -1.22
N HIS A 55 16.02 6.06 -1.38
CA HIS A 55 14.69 6.55 -1.61
C HIS A 55 14.34 6.54 -3.11
N VAL A 56 13.40 5.69 -3.48
CA VAL A 56 13.00 5.45 -4.88
C VAL A 56 11.95 6.46 -5.32
N LEU A 57 10.89 6.64 -4.52
CA LEU A 57 9.82 7.61 -4.79
C LEU A 57 9.07 7.99 -3.52
N THR A 58 8.51 9.20 -3.50
CA THR A 58 7.48 9.64 -2.54
C THR A 58 6.24 10.02 -3.33
N TYR A 59 5.08 9.67 -2.80
CA TYR A 59 3.80 10.07 -3.37
C TYR A 59 2.81 10.48 -2.28
N ALA A 60 2.22 11.66 -2.43
CA ALA A 60 1.19 12.14 -1.52
C ALA A 60 -0.20 11.73 -2.03
N THR A 61 -0.88 10.85 -1.31
CA THR A 61 -2.29 10.53 -1.57
C THR A 61 -3.21 11.63 -1.03
N TYR A 62 -2.76 12.38 -0.03
CA TYR A 62 -3.53 13.34 0.77
C TYR A 62 -4.65 12.71 1.63
N HIS A 63 -4.66 11.39 1.78
CA HIS A 63 -5.58 10.67 2.68
C HIS A 63 -4.79 9.73 3.59
N PRO A 64 -5.14 9.61 4.89
CA PRO A 64 -4.47 8.68 5.80
C PRO A 64 -4.47 7.25 5.24
N ILE A 65 -3.36 6.55 5.41
CA ILE A 65 -3.22 5.17 4.92
C ILE A 65 -3.41 4.22 6.10
N LEU A 66 -4.44 3.38 6.02
CA LEU A 66 -4.75 2.38 7.04
C LEU A 66 -4.06 1.05 6.72
N GLN A 67 -4.09 0.63 5.46
CA GLN A 67 -3.48 -0.61 4.99
C GLN A 67 -3.09 -0.48 3.52
N MET A 68 -2.06 -1.21 3.14
CA MET A 68 -1.66 -1.39 1.76
C MET A 68 -1.53 -2.88 1.46
N GLU A 69 -1.88 -3.28 0.24
CA GLU A 69 -1.69 -4.64 -0.27
C GLU A 69 -1.29 -4.57 -1.74
N HIS A 70 -0.55 -5.56 -2.24
CA HIS A 70 -0.23 -5.64 -3.66
C HIS A 70 -0.74 -6.94 -4.29
N GLY A 71 -1.14 -6.89 -5.56
CA GLY A 71 -1.63 -8.06 -6.27
C GLY A 71 -2.37 -7.74 -7.57
N ASP A 72 -2.94 -8.78 -8.16
CA ASP A 72 -3.67 -8.69 -9.43
C ASP A 72 -5.16 -8.40 -9.19
N PHE A 73 -5.45 -7.23 -8.60
CA PHE A 73 -6.81 -6.82 -8.27
C PHE A 73 -7.62 -6.38 -9.49
N LEU A 74 -6.96 -5.95 -10.56
CA LEU A 74 -7.58 -5.42 -11.77
C LEU A 74 -7.29 -6.35 -12.95
N ALA A 75 -8.34 -6.76 -13.68
CA ALA A 75 -8.23 -7.78 -14.74
C ALA A 75 -7.23 -7.47 -15.87
N SER A 76 -6.90 -6.19 -16.08
CA SER A 76 -6.00 -5.73 -17.16
C SER A 76 -4.72 -5.07 -16.65
N VAL A 77 -4.54 -4.96 -15.33
CA VAL A 77 -3.38 -4.29 -14.73
C VAL A 77 -2.78 -5.23 -13.68
N PRO A 78 -1.65 -5.90 -14.00
CA PRO A 78 -0.98 -6.75 -13.03
C PRO A 78 -0.21 -5.93 -12.00
N ASN A 79 0.06 -6.54 -10.86
CA ASN A 79 0.92 -6.01 -9.78
C ASN A 79 0.52 -4.59 -9.34
N VAL A 80 -0.74 -4.45 -8.92
CA VAL A 80 -1.35 -3.19 -8.49
C VAL A 80 -1.18 -3.04 -6.99
N LEU A 81 -0.87 -1.82 -6.55
CA LEU A 81 -0.86 -1.42 -5.14
C LEU A 81 -2.26 -0.94 -4.75
N ALA A 82 -2.97 -1.71 -3.93
CA ALA A 82 -4.21 -1.32 -3.29
C ALA A 82 -3.92 -0.57 -2.00
N ILE A 83 -4.63 0.53 -1.79
CA ILE A 83 -4.46 1.43 -0.65
C ILE A 83 -5.82 1.69 -0.03
N LEU A 84 -5.95 1.28 1.22
CA LEU A 84 -7.12 1.53 2.03
C LEU A 84 -6.90 2.78 2.88
N SER A 85 -7.78 3.76 2.66
CA SER A 85 -7.91 4.96 3.48
C SER A 85 -9.29 4.94 4.17
N PRO A 86 -9.52 5.79 5.19
CA PRO A 86 -10.80 5.82 5.92
C PRO A 86 -12.03 6.08 5.04
N ASP A 87 -11.85 6.79 3.92
CA ASP A 87 -12.91 7.29 3.05
C ASP A 87 -12.83 6.76 1.61
N ARG A 88 -11.78 6.00 1.28
CA ARG A 88 -11.54 5.51 -0.08
C ARG A 88 -10.71 4.25 -0.12
N LEU A 89 -10.97 3.43 -1.14
CA LEU A 89 -10.10 2.36 -1.60
C LEU A 89 -9.55 2.75 -2.96
N ALA A 90 -8.24 2.92 -3.06
CA ALA A 90 -7.57 3.36 -4.29
C ALA A 90 -6.55 2.33 -4.77
N TYR A 91 -6.42 2.21 -6.08
CA TYR A 91 -5.55 1.25 -6.76
C TYR A 91 -4.55 2.02 -7.59
N PHE A 92 -3.27 1.75 -7.38
CA PHE A 92 -2.17 2.43 -8.05
C PHE A 92 -1.31 1.45 -8.82
N LYS A 93 -0.78 1.93 -9.94
CA LYS A 93 0.27 1.25 -10.68
C LYS A 93 1.56 2.04 -10.53
N ILE A 94 2.64 1.33 -10.23
CA ILE A 94 3.97 1.92 -10.24
C ILE A 94 4.50 1.81 -11.67
N GLN A 95 4.83 2.94 -12.27
CA GLN A 95 5.33 3.02 -13.63
C GLN A 95 6.67 3.74 -13.66
N ARG A 96 7.61 3.23 -14.45
CA ARG A 96 8.87 3.92 -14.72
C ARG A 96 8.61 5.10 -15.65
N ASP A 97 9.08 6.28 -15.24
CA ASP A 97 9.11 7.46 -16.09
C ASP A 97 10.36 7.39 -16.98
N PHE A 98 10.14 7.21 -18.29
CA PHE A 98 11.21 7.14 -19.28
C PHE A 98 11.70 8.53 -19.74
N SER A 99 11.08 9.62 -19.27
CA SER A 99 11.44 10.98 -19.69
C SER A 99 12.67 11.53 -18.97
N SER A 100 13.01 11.00 -17.79
CA SER A 100 14.18 11.44 -17.03
C SER A 100 15.41 10.55 -17.26
N THR A 101 16.59 11.16 -17.29
CA THR A 101 17.89 10.47 -17.35
C THR A 101 18.22 9.68 -16.07
N VAL A 102 17.48 9.93 -14.99
CA VAL A 102 17.52 9.18 -13.71
C VAL A 102 16.36 8.20 -13.69
N ASN A 103 16.49 7.04 -13.07
CA ASN A 103 15.39 6.07 -12.91
C ASN A 103 14.28 6.65 -12.03
N HIS A 104 13.41 7.50 -12.57
CA HIS A 104 12.22 7.96 -11.86
C HIS A 104 11.10 6.94 -11.99
N TYR A 105 10.41 6.73 -10.89
CA TYR A 105 9.18 5.97 -10.81
C TYR A 105 8.06 6.90 -10.39
N ALA A 106 6.87 6.67 -10.93
CA ALA A 106 5.66 7.38 -10.59
C ALA A 106 4.59 6.39 -10.15
N LEU A 107 3.80 6.78 -9.15
CA LEU A 107 2.55 6.13 -8.79
C LEU A 107 1.42 6.76 -9.60
N ILE A 108 0.71 5.94 -10.35
CA ILE A 108 -0.42 6.37 -11.20
C ILE A 108 -1.68 5.72 -10.64
N GLU A 109 -2.63 6.55 -10.21
CA GLU A 109 -3.94 6.07 -9.77
C GLU A 109 -4.69 5.48 -10.98
N CYS A 110 -5.06 4.20 -10.86
CA CYS A 110 -5.80 3.45 -11.89
C CYS A 110 -7.31 3.52 -11.64
N PHE A 111 -7.71 3.40 -10.37
CA PHE A 111 -9.10 3.38 -9.96
C PHE A 111 -9.21 3.79 -8.50
N ALA A 112 -10.28 4.50 -8.12
CA ALA A 112 -10.61 4.77 -6.74
C ALA A 112 -12.12 4.61 -6.52
N SER A 113 -12.49 3.93 -5.43
CA SER A 113 -13.85 3.85 -4.92
C SER A 113 -13.95 4.71 -3.66
N ILE A 114 -14.92 5.61 -3.63
CA ILE A 114 -15.22 6.44 -2.46
C ILE A 114 -16.35 5.78 -1.69
N GLU A 115 -16.12 5.46 -0.43
CA GLU A 115 -17.22 5.11 0.47
C GLU A 115 -17.87 6.41 0.95
N SER A 116 -18.93 6.83 0.27
CA SER A 116 -19.75 7.94 0.74
C SER A 116 -20.42 7.53 2.06
N THR A 117 -19.94 8.07 3.18
CA THR A 117 -20.59 7.92 4.49
C THR A 117 -22.02 8.50 4.49
N LEU A 118 -22.37 9.33 3.50
CA LEU A 118 -23.71 9.88 3.30
C LEU A 118 -24.65 8.94 2.52
N ALA A 119 -24.17 7.85 1.91
CA ALA A 119 -25.01 6.90 1.19
C ALA A 119 -25.64 5.82 2.10
N SER A 120 -25.15 5.66 3.33
CA SER A 120 -25.59 4.60 4.25
C SER A 120 -26.88 4.90 5.01
N GLU A 121 -27.49 6.09 4.83
CA GLU A 121 -28.82 6.41 5.41
C GLU A 121 -30.00 6.06 4.49
N LYS A 122 -29.75 5.51 3.30
CA LYS A 122 -30.81 5.05 2.37
C LYS A 122 -30.48 3.70 1.73
N LEU A 123 -30.37 2.68 2.55
CA LEU A 123 -30.62 1.30 2.12
C LEU A 123 -31.65 0.69 3.08
N GLU A 124 -32.91 1.07 2.86
CA GLU A 124 -34.04 0.28 3.32
C GLU A 124 -33.99 -1.12 2.69
N LEU A 125 -34.25 -2.12 3.54
CA LEU A 125 -34.66 -3.49 3.25
C LEU A 125 -34.58 -3.93 1.77
N ALA A 126 -33.52 -4.64 1.42
CA ALA A 126 -33.59 -5.63 0.35
C ALA A 126 -33.03 -6.96 0.88
N ASP A 127 -33.82 -8.01 0.68
CA ASP A 127 -33.68 -9.37 1.21
C ASP A 127 -32.28 -9.96 1.07
N TYR A 128 -31.50 -9.95 2.16
CA TYR A 128 -30.37 -10.87 2.32
C TYR A 128 -30.78 -12.01 3.26
N PRO A 129 -30.54 -13.28 2.89
CA PRO A 129 -30.83 -14.40 3.78
C PRO A 129 -29.93 -14.30 5.02
N THR A 130 -30.58 -14.12 6.18
CA THR A 130 -29.91 -14.12 7.48
C THR A 130 -29.44 -15.55 7.76
N ILE A 131 -28.12 -15.76 7.82
CA ILE A 131 -27.55 -17.02 8.31
C ILE A 131 -27.69 -17.01 9.84
N ILE A 132 -28.67 -17.76 10.35
CA ILE A 132 -28.84 -18.00 11.78
C ILE A 132 -27.82 -19.06 12.20
N ILE A 133 -26.81 -18.66 12.96
CA ILE A 133 -25.91 -19.59 13.64
C ILE A 133 -26.58 -19.98 14.95
N GLU A 134 -27.25 -21.14 14.96
CA GLU A 134 -27.74 -21.72 16.21
C GLU A 134 -26.56 -22.22 17.05
N LYS A 135 -26.49 -21.77 18.31
CA LYS A 135 -25.54 -22.30 19.29
C LYS A 135 -25.86 -23.78 19.56
N PRO A 136 -24.85 -24.64 19.77
CA PRO A 136 -25.09 -26.03 20.12
C PRO A 136 -25.76 -26.10 21.50
N ILE A 137 -26.79 -26.94 21.57
CA ILE A 137 -27.48 -27.29 22.82
C ILE A 137 -26.52 -28.12 23.67
N GLU A 138 -26.46 -27.82 24.97
CA GLU A 138 -25.60 -28.43 26.00
C GLU A 138 -25.63 -29.97 26.04
#